data_AF-A0ABD2PDB9-F1
#
_entry.id   AF-A0ABD2PDB9-F1
#
_cell.length_a   1.000
_cell.length_b   1.000
_cell.length_c   1.000
_cell.angle_alpha   90.00
_cell.angle_beta   90.00
_cell.angle_gamma   90.00
#
_symmetry.space_group_name_H-M   'P 1'
#
loop_
_entity.id
_entity.type
_entity.pdbx_description
1 polymer ?
#
loop_
_entity_poly.entity_id
_entity_poly.type
_entity_poly.pdbx_seq_one_letter_code
_entity_poly.pdbx_strand_id
1 'polypeptide(L)'
;FTTLISNLSFSEIYCFSDVDACFTEFLLIIQDSLDQCCPLKRLTIGNCKKTWVSDVVKRASMNLKNLYWLKVNLNSTSLDLEYRQAKKNYRCLLRETKYEYMENRLNTAHNKNKTVWSIVNEEL
;
A
#
# COMPACT_ATOMS: atom_id res chain seq x y z
N PHE A 1 9.96 -19.90 13.64
CA PHE A 1 10.01 -18.76 14.58
C PHE A 1 10.22 -19.24 16.01
N THR A 2 9.27 -19.95 16.62
CA THR A 2 9.34 -20.37 18.03
C THR A 2 10.49 -21.33 18.36
N THR A 3 10.83 -22.27 17.48
CA THR A 3 11.87 -23.28 17.74
C THR A 3 13.31 -22.79 17.61
N LEU A 4 13.56 -21.74 16.81
CA LEU A 4 14.90 -21.23 16.55
C LEU A 4 15.32 -20.26 17.65
N ILE A 5 14.39 -19.36 18.04
CA ILE A 5 14.57 -18.44 19.17
C ILE A 5 14.62 -19.20 20.50
N SER A 6 13.84 -20.28 20.67
CA SER A 6 13.85 -21.08 21.91
C SER A 6 15.18 -21.80 22.16
N ASN A 7 15.98 -22.00 21.12
CA ASN A 7 17.26 -22.72 21.19
C ASN A 7 18.47 -21.78 21.18
N LEU A 8 18.25 -20.45 21.28
CA LEU A 8 19.34 -19.49 21.36
C LEU A 8 20.14 -19.69 22.66
N SER A 9 21.44 -19.87 22.51
CA SER A 9 22.38 -19.85 23.63
C SER A 9 23.16 -18.54 23.61
N PHE A 10 23.28 -17.92 24.77
CA PHE A 10 24.08 -16.72 25.00
C PHE A 10 25.37 -17.05 25.77
N SER A 11 25.72 -18.34 25.87
CA SER A 11 26.88 -18.82 26.64
C SER A 11 28.20 -18.15 26.24
N GLU A 12 28.36 -17.84 24.95
CA GLU A 12 29.59 -17.25 24.40
C GLU A 12 29.78 -15.77 24.80
N ILE A 13 28.68 -15.08 25.11
CA ILE A 13 28.71 -13.66 25.52
C ILE A 13 29.35 -13.49 26.91
N TYR A 14 29.25 -14.50 27.78
CA TYR A 14 29.83 -14.44 29.13
C TYR A 14 31.37 -14.53 29.14
N CYS A 15 32.00 -14.83 28.00
CA CYS A 15 33.46 -14.89 27.89
C CYS A 15 34.11 -13.52 27.65
N PHE A 16 33.32 -12.48 27.34
CA PHE A 16 33.83 -11.14 27.07
C PHE A 16 34.04 -10.36 28.37
N SER A 17 35.23 -9.78 28.54
CA SER A 17 35.54 -8.89 29.67
C SER A 17 35.13 -7.43 29.42
N ASP A 18 35.01 -7.06 28.15
CA ASP A 18 34.56 -5.75 27.71
C ASP A 18 33.04 -5.73 27.48
N VAL A 19 32.37 -4.72 28.03
CA VAL A 19 30.92 -4.58 27.98
C VAL A 19 30.44 -4.25 26.57
N ASP A 20 31.19 -3.44 25.84
CA ASP A 20 30.84 -3.04 24.47
C ASP A 20 30.96 -4.23 23.51
N ALA A 21 32.02 -5.03 23.65
CA ALA A 21 32.18 -6.28 22.91
C ALA A 21 31.05 -7.29 23.23
N CYS A 22 30.71 -7.45 24.51
CA CYS A 22 29.60 -8.30 24.97
C CYS A 22 28.26 -7.89 24.34
N PHE A 23 27.95 -6.60 24.34
CA PHE A 23 26.72 -6.07 23.75
C PHE A 23 26.68 -6.23 22.23
N THR A 24 27.82 -6.06 21.56
CA THR A 24 27.94 -6.25 20.11
C THR A 24 27.64 -7.69 19.72
N GLU A 25 28.23 -8.66 20.43
CA GLU A 25 28.02 -10.08 20.16
C GLU A 25 26.55 -10.51 20.39
N PHE A 26 25.93 -9.98 21.45
CA PHE A 26 24.51 -10.17 21.70
C PHE A 26 23.62 -9.70 20.54
N LEU A 27 23.90 -8.52 19.99
CA LEU A 27 23.15 -7.99 18.85
C LEU A 27 23.34 -8.86 17.59
N LEU A 28 24.53 -9.38 17.36
CA LEU A 28 24.81 -10.24 16.22
C LEU A 28 24.01 -11.55 16.28
N ILE A 29 23.97 -12.21 17.43
CA ILE A 29 23.21 -13.46 17.64
C ILE A 29 21.71 -13.24 17.39
N ILE A 30 21.17 -12.13 17.89
CA ILE A 30 19.76 -11.78 17.66
C ILE A 30 19.50 -11.47 16.19
N GLN A 31 20.37 -10.70 15.56
CA GLN A 31 20.20 -10.28 14.17
C GLN A 31 20.24 -11.49 13.23
N ASP A 32 21.20 -12.40 13.39
CA ASP A 32 21.27 -13.62 12.58
C ASP A 32 20.02 -14.50 12.75
N SER A 33 19.55 -14.65 13.99
CA SER A 33 18.31 -15.39 14.27
C SER A 33 17.09 -14.77 13.61
N LEU A 34 17.00 -13.44 13.60
CA LEU A 34 15.93 -12.70 12.95
C LEU A 34 16.02 -12.79 11.43
N ASP A 35 17.22 -12.70 10.86
CA ASP A 35 17.43 -12.80 9.41
C ASP A 35 17.07 -14.21 8.90
N GLN A 36 17.35 -15.26 9.68
CA GLN A 36 16.95 -16.63 9.36
C GLN A 36 15.44 -16.86 9.52
N CYS A 37 14.83 -16.31 10.59
CA CYS A 37 13.40 -16.48 10.84
C CYS A 37 12.51 -15.61 9.94
N CYS A 38 13.00 -14.44 9.55
CA CYS A 38 12.26 -13.38 8.86
C CYS A 38 13.07 -12.83 7.68
N PRO A 39 13.40 -13.66 6.67
CA PRO A 39 14.27 -13.24 5.57
C PRO A 39 13.62 -12.08 4.80
N LEU A 40 14.39 -11.01 4.62
CA LEU A 40 13.96 -9.87 3.81
C LEU A 40 13.84 -10.29 2.34
N LYS A 41 12.60 -10.29 1.83
CA LYS A 41 12.33 -10.57 0.42
C LYS A 41 12.15 -9.27 -0.33
N ARG A 42 12.94 -9.09 -1.39
CA ARG A 42 12.69 -8.02 -2.37
C ARG A 42 11.55 -8.46 -3.27
N LEU A 43 10.43 -7.75 -3.19
CA LEU A 43 9.30 -7.95 -4.08
C LEU A 43 9.34 -6.89 -5.16
N THR A 44 9.39 -7.32 -6.42
CA THR A 44 9.11 -6.45 -7.56
C THR A 44 7.60 -6.35 -7.70
N ILE A 45 7.02 -5.27 -7.19
CA ILE A 45 5.61 -4.98 -7.43
C ILE A 45 5.50 -4.47 -8.87
N GLY A 46 4.98 -5.33 -9.76
CA GLY A 46 4.67 -4.94 -11.12
C GLY A 46 3.75 -3.73 -11.12
N ASN A 47 4.01 -2.77 -12.01
CA ASN A 47 3.25 -1.54 -12.08
C ASN A 47 1.89 -1.83 -12.75
N CYS A 48 0.94 -2.35 -11.98
CA CYS A 48 -0.44 -2.56 -12.42
C CYS A 48 -1.16 -1.20 -12.52
N LYS A 49 -0.77 -0.40 -13.52
CA LYS A 49 -1.47 0.85 -13.83
C LYS A 49 -2.90 0.49 -14.19
N LYS A 50 -3.83 0.89 -13.32
CA LYS A 50 -5.27 0.79 -13.59
C LYS A 50 -5.57 1.66 -14.81
N THR A 51 -5.80 1.01 -15.95
CA THR A 51 -6.07 1.63 -17.25
C THR A 51 -7.32 2.51 -17.25
N TRP A 52 -8.27 2.24 -16.36
CA TRP A 52 -9.50 3.00 -16.22
C TRP A 52 -9.33 4.36 -15.53
N VAL A 53 -8.18 4.62 -14.89
CA VAL A 53 -7.95 5.89 -14.19
C VAL A 53 -7.56 6.98 -15.18
N SER A 54 -8.55 7.75 -15.61
CA SER A 54 -8.39 8.87 -16.54
C SER A 54 -7.62 10.04 -15.94
N ASP A 55 -7.08 10.93 -16.78
CA ASP A 55 -6.39 12.14 -16.32
C ASP A 55 -7.33 13.12 -15.60
N VAL A 56 -8.64 13.04 -15.88
CA VAL A 56 -9.66 13.79 -15.13
C VAL A 56 -9.70 13.30 -13.68
N VAL A 57 -9.73 11.99 -13.45
CA VAL A 57 -9.69 11.40 -12.11
C VAL A 57 -8.39 11.75 -11.39
N LYS A 58 -7.24 11.72 -12.09
CA LYS A 58 -5.95 12.12 -11.50
C LYS A 58 -5.93 13.58 -11.07
N ARG A 59 -6.42 14.49 -11.90
CA ARG A 59 -6.54 15.92 -11.56
C ARG A 59 -7.49 16.14 -10.39
N ALA A 60 -8.64 15.47 -10.37
CA ALA A 60 -9.57 15.54 -9.25
C ALA A 60 -8.96 15.01 -7.94
N SER A 61 -8.16 13.93 -8.01
CA SER A 61 -7.40 13.40 -6.88
C SER A 61 -6.38 14.41 -6.35
N MET A 62 -5.63 15.07 -7.25
CA MET A 62 -4.66 16.10 -6.86
C MET A 62 -5.34 17.30 -6.21
N ASN A 63 -6.45 17.77 -6.78
CA ASN A 63 -7.23 18.86 -6.20
C ASN A 63 -7.74 18.52 -4.81
N LEU A 64 -8.19 17.28 -4.58
CA LEU A 64 -8.65 16.83 -3.26
C LEU A 64 -7.51 16.83 -2.23
N LYS A 65 -6.29 16.44 -2.63
CA LYS A 65 -5.09 16.51 -1.77
C LYS A 65 -4.73 17.94 -1.42
N ASN A 66 -4.76 18.85 -2.39
CA ASN A 66 -4.50 20.27 -2.17
C ASN A 66 -5.54 20.89 -1.21
N LEU A 67 -6.83 20.59 -1.41
CA LEU A 67 -7.91 21.01 -0.52
C LEU A 67 -7.74 20.47 0.90
N TYR A 68 -7.33 19.21 1.04
CA TYR A 68 -7.04 18.63 2.36
C TYR A 68 -5.89 19.37 3.05
N TRP A 69 -4.81 19.65 2.31
CA TRP A 69 -3.69 20.41 2.83
C TRP A 69 -4.13 21.81 3.28
N LEU A 70 -4.90 22.53 2.47
CA LEU A 70 -5.43 23.85 2.81
C LEU A 70 -6.31 23.80 4.06
N LYS A 71 -7.24 22.83 4.13
CA LYS A 71 -8.11 22.61 5.29
C LYS A 71 -7.29 22.45 6.57
N VAL A 72 -6.24 21.62 6.55
CA VAL A 72 -5.42 21.31 7.74
C VAL A 72 -4.60 22.52 8.21
N ASN A 73 -4.10 23.33 7.28
CA ASN A 73 -3.17 24.41 7.62
C ASN A 73 -3.84 25.77 7.87
N LEU A 74 -5.04 26.01 7.34
CA LEU A 74 -5.69 27.32 7.40
C LEU A 74 -6.85 27.41 8.41
N ASN A 75 -7.20 26.30 9.09
CA ASN A 75 -8.24 26.24 10.15
C ASN A 75 -9.55 26.99 9.82
N SER A 76 -10.00 26.94 8.56
CA SER A 76 -11.25 27.57 8.13
C SER A 76 -12.39 26.56 8.05
N THR A 77 -13.53 26.89 8.67
CA THR A 77 -14.76 26.09 8.61
C THR A 77 -15.32 25.97 7.19
N SER A 78 -15.14 26.99 6.33
CA SER A 78 -15.58 26.94 4.93
C SER A 78 -14.82 25.87 4.13
N LEU A 79 -13.51 25.74 4.38
CA LEU A 79 -12.66 24.74 3.73
C LEU A 79 -13.04 23.31 4.13
N ASP A 80 -13.56 23.09 5.34
CA ASP A 80 -14.05 21.76 5.73
C ASP A 80 -15.30 21.36 4.94
N LEU A 81 -16.24 22.29 4.73
CA LEU A 81 -17.42 22.05 3.91
C LEU A 81 -17.05 21.80 2.44
N GLU A 82 -16.18 22.64 1.88
CA GLU A 82 -15.69 22.46 0.51
C GLU A 82 -14.97 21.13 0.31
N TYR A 83 -14.10 20.75 1.26
CA TYR A 83 -13.40 19.47 1.20
C TYR A 83 -14.37 18.28 1.25
N ARG A 84 -15.39 18.32 2.13
CA ARG A 84 -16.41 17.26 2.20
C ARG A 84 -17.18 17.13 0.87
N GLN A 85 -17.57 18.26 0.29
CA GLN A 85 -18.29 18.26 -1.00
C GLN A 85 -17.39 17.76 -2.13
N ALA A 86 -16.15 18.25 -2.23
CA ALA A 86 -15.18 17.80 -3.22
C ALA A 86 -14.89 16.29 -3.09
N LYS A 87 -14.78 15.78 -1.86
CA LYS A 87 -14.60 14.34 -1.59
C LYS A 87 -15.80 13.52 -2.06
N LYS A 88 -17.02 14.01 -1.86
CA LYS A 88 -18.25 13.37 -2.37
C LYS A 88 -18.24 13.32 -3.89
N ASN A 89 -17.99 14.46 -4.53
CA ASN A 89 -17.94 14.57 -6.00
C ASN A 89 -16.86 13.65 -6.60
N TYR A 90 -15.68 13.61 -5.98
CA TYR A 90 -14.59 12.73 -6.40
C TYR A 90 -14.96 11.23 -6.33
N ARG A 91 -15.71 10.82 -5.29
CA ARG A 91 -16.22 9.44 -5.18
C ARG A 91 -17.23 9.11 -6.28
N CYS A 92 -18.14 10.04 -6.60
CA CYS A 92 -19.07 9.86 -7.71
C CYS A 92 -18.32 9.71 -9.05
N LEU A 93 -17.39 10.64 -9.32
CA LEU A 93 -16.54 10.61 -10.51
C LEU A 93 -15.78 9.28 -10.65
N LEU A 94 -15.16 8.80 -9.57
CA LEU A 94 -14.45 7.50 -9.58
C LEU A 94 -15.37 6.34 -9.97
N ARG A 95 -16.58 6.31 -9.40
CA ARG A 95 -17.56 5.25 -9.68
C ARG A 95 -18.04 5.31 -11.12
N GLU A 96 -18.39 6.49 -11.61
CA GLU A 96 -18.86 6.72 -12.98
C GLU A 96 -17.78 6.39 -14.01
N THR A 97 -16.56 6.90 -13.83
CA THR A 97 -15.44 6.61 -14.73
C THR A 97 -15.13 5.11 -14.77
N LYS A 98 -15.17 4.42 -13.61
CA LYS A 98 -14.96 2.96 -13.58
C LYS A 98 -16.09 2.23 -14.29
N TYR A 99 -17.35 2.63 -14.07
CA TYR A 99 -18.51 2.04 -14.71
C TYR A 99 -18.44 2.19 -16.24
N GLU A 100 -18.24 3.41 -16.73
CA GLU A 100 -18.11 3.72 -18.16
C GLU A 100 -16.98 2.93 -18.82
N TYR A 101 -15.84 2.78 -18.13
CA TYR A 101 -14.73 1.98 -18.63
C TYR A 101 -15.11 0.51 -18.82
N MET A 102 -15.78 -0.10 -17.83
CA MET A 102 -16.19 -1.49 -17.91
C MET A 102 -17.29 -1.70 -18.95
N GLU A 103 -18.25 -0.78 -19.04
CA GLU A 103 -19.29 -0.77 -20.06
C GLU A 103 -18.68 -0.68 -21.47
N ASN A 104 -17.72 0.21 -21.68
CA ASN A 104 -17.01 0.33 -22.95
C ASN A 104 -16.22 -0.95 -23.30
N ARG A 105 -15.56 -1.59 -22.32
CA ARG A 105 -14.90 -2.89 -22.53
C ARG A 105 -15.88 -3.97 -22.97
N LEU A 106 -17.09 -3.99 -22.40
CA LEU A 106 -18.11 -4.99 -22.75
C LEU A 106 -18.74 -4.70 -24.12
N ASN A 107 -18.97 -3.43 -24.45
CA ASN A 107 -19.57 -3.03 -25.72
C ASN A 107 -18.61 -3.23 -26.90
N THR A 108 -17.32 -3.06 -26.69
CA THR A 108 -16.29 -3.26 -27.73
C THR A 108 -15.80 -4.71 -27.84
N ALA A 109 -16.17 -5.57 -26.90
CA ALA A 109 -15.74 -6.97 -26.87
C ALA A 109 -16.45 -7.84 -27.92
N HIS A 110 -15.65 -8.62 -28.66
CA HIS A 110 -16.17 -9.62 -29.60
C HIS A 110 -16.95 -10.75 -28.90
N ASN A 111 -16.44 -11.22 -27.74
CA ASN A 111 -17.12 -12.21 -26.91
C ASN A 111 -17.42 -11.60 -25.54
N LYS A 112 -18.68 -11.19 -25.35
CA LYS A 112 -19.15 -10.53 -24.13
C LYS A 112 -19.06 -11.45 -22.91
N ASN A 113 -19.50 -12.71 -23.04
CA ASN A 113 -19.48 -13.68 -21.92
C ASN A 113 -18.06 -13.90 -21.38
N LYS A 114 -17.09 -14.11 -22.27
CA LYS A 114 -15.68 -14.27 -21.85
C LYS A 114 -15.13 -13.00 -21.18
N THR A 115 -15.51 -11.84 -21.69
CA THR A 115 -15.07 -10.54 -21.16
C THR A 115 -15.66 -10.26 -19.78
N VAL A 116 -16.93 -10.58 -19.55
CA VAL A 116 -17.57 -10.50 -18.23
C VAL A 116 -16.80 -11.35 -17.22
N TRP A 117 -16.51 -12.61 -17.54
CA TRP A 117 -15.75 -13.49 -16.65
C TRP A 117 -14.31 -12.99 -16.40
N SER A 118 -13.67 -12.40 -17.41
CA SER A 118 -12.36 -11.75 -17.24
C SER A 118 -12.43 -10.60 -16.23
N ILE A 119 -13.45 -9.73 -16.34
CA ILE A 119 -13.64 -8.60 -15.42
C ILE A 119 -13.89 -9.09 -13.99
N VAL A 120 -14.70 -10.13 -13.81
CA VAL A 120 -14.96 -10.73 -12.48
C VAL A 120 -13.68 -11.27 -11.86
N ASN A 121 -12.85 -11.98 -12.63
CA ASN A 121 -11.58 -12.53 -12.15
C ASN A 121 -10.51 -11.45 -11.88
N GLU A 122 -10.60 -10.27 -12.51
CA GLU A 122 -9.69 -9.14 -12.24
C GLU A 122 -10.02 -8.38 -10.94
N GLU A 123 -11.25 -8.52 -10.41
CA GLU A 123 -11.75 -7.77 -9.26
C GLU A 123 -11.97 -8.63 -7.98
N LEU A 124 -11.91 -9.96 -8.09
CA LEU A 124 -11.92 -10.93 -6.98
C LEU A 124 -10.49 -11.31 -6.56
#